data_AF-A0AAD4YMC8-F1
#
_entry.id   AF-A0AAD4YMC8-F1
#
_cell.length_a   1.000
_cell.length_b   1.000
_cell.length_c   1.000
_cell.angle_alpha   90.00
_cell.angle_beta   90.00
_cell.angle_gamma   90.00
#
_symmetry.space_group_name_H-M   'P 1'
#
loop_
_entity.id
_entity.type
_entity.pdbx_description
1 polymer ?
#
loop_
_entity_poly.entity_id
_entity_poly.type
_entity_poly.pdbx_seq_one_letter_code
_entity_poly.pdbx_strand_id
1 'polypeptide(L)'
;MGLAYGDTNLFNSGSMLTSLEIQAAQMWWHVREGDTLYEEKFTKENRIVGILWANKRDSGLWFAPPEAKEIRLGIQLLPISPITEILFSDDGYANEIVEWALPALSREGVEEGWKGFVYALQGIYDKDGALEKIKSLKGFDDGNSLTNLLWWIHSRNLGSQ
;
A
#
# COMPACT_ATOMS: atom_id res chain seq x y z
N MET A 1 15.99 -15.04 -6.00
CA MET A 1 16.72 -15.78 -7.06
C MET A 1 18.23 -15.68 -6.91
N GLY A 2 18.85 -14.50 -7.05
CA GLY A 2 20.32 -14.35 -6.91
C GLY A 2 20.89 -15.00 -5.64
N LEU A 3 20.32 -14.70 -4.47
CA LEU A 3 20.73 -15.32 -3.19
C LEU A 3 20.57 -16.85 -3.16
N ALA A 4 19.50 -17.39 -3.76
CA ALA A 4 19.21 -18.82 -3.75
C ALA A 4 20.18 -19.62 -4.63
N TYR A 5 20.67 -19.02 -5.72
CA TYR A 5 21.59 -19.65 -6.65
C TYR A 5 23.05 -19.20 -6.50
N GLY A 6 23.35 -18.32 -5.54
CA GLY A 6 24.69 -17.75 -5.36
C GLY A 6 25.13 -16.82 -6.51
N ASP A 7 24.19 -16.28 -7.28
CA ASP A 7 24.47 -15.35 -8.37
C ASP A 7 24.46 -13.90 -7.87
N THR A 8 25.66 -13.38 -7.62
CA THR A 8 25.89 -12.02 -7.14
C THR A 8 25.44 -10.96 -8.15
N ASN A 9 25.56 -11.19 -9.45
CA ASN A 9 25.17 -10.20 -10.46
C ASN A 9 23.65 -10.07 -10.53
N LEU A 10 22.94 -11.20 -10.48
CA LEU A 10 21.48 -11.21 -10.40
C LEU A 10 20.97 -10.57 -9.12
N PHE A 11 21.63 -10.85 -7.97
CA PHE A 11 21.30 -10.20 -6.72
C PHE A 11 21.47 -8.68 -6.81
N ASN A 12 22.65 -8.20 -7.22
CA ASN A 12 22.96 -6.77 -7.28
C ASN A 12 22.02 -6.02 -8.23
N SER A 13 21.73 -6.61 -9.40
CA SER A 13 20.82 -6.00 -10.38
C SER A 13 19.39 -5.92 -9.82
N GLY A 14 18.90 -7.00 -9.19
CA GLY A 14 17.58 -7.01 -8.57
C GLY A 14 17.48 -6.02 -7.41
N SER A 15 18.50 -5.93 -6.56
CA SER A 15 18.55 -4.96 -5.46
C SER A 15 18.57 -3.52 -5.96
N MET A 16 19.36 -3.21 -6.99
CA MET A 16 19.39 -1.87 -7.59
C MET A 16 18.03 -1.47 -8.15
N LEU A 17 17.41 -2.35 -8.96
CA LEU A 17 16.09 -2.08 -9.55
C LEU A 17 15.02 -1.90 -8.47
N THR A 18 15.01 -2.77 -7.46
CA THR A 18 14.05 -2.68 -6.34
C THR A 18 14.20 -1.36 -5.60
N SER A 19 15.43 -0.93 -5.27
CA SER A 19 15.66 0.33 -4.57
C SER A 19 15.24 1.55 -5.40
N LEU A 20 15.55 1.56 -6.70
CA LEU A 20 15.14 2.65 -7.59
C LEU A 20 13.62 2.71 -7.74
N GLU A 21 12.95 1.57 -7.87
CA GLU A 21 11.50 1.51 -8.01
C GLU A 21 10.78 1.93 -6.74
N ILE A 22 11.28 1.55 -5.55
CA ILE A 22 10.72 2.01 -4.27
C ILE A 22 10.85 3.54 -4.14
N GLN A 23 12.02 4.09 -4.47
CA GLN A 23 12.23 5.54 -4.46
C GLN A 23 11.30 6.26 -5.43
N ALA A 24 11.11 5.70 -6.64
CA ALA A 24 10.18 6.23 -7.61
C ALA A 24 8.72 6.13 -7.15
N ALA A 25 8.33 5.02 -6.51
CA ALA A 25 7.00 4.84 -5.93
C ALA A 25 6.71 5.88 -4.85
N GLN A 26 7.64 6.04 -3.89
CA GLN A 26 7.53 7.01 -2.81
C GLN A 26 7.52 8.47 -3.31
N MET A 27 8.21 8.77 -4.41
CA MET A 27 8.23 10.11 -4.99
C MET A 27 6.99 10.40 -5.83
N TRP A 28 6.64 9.52 -6.76
CA TRP A 28 5.66 9.83 -7.81
C TRP A 28 4.27 9.27 -7.51
N TRP A 29 4.17 8.16 -6.78
CA TRP A 29 2.88 7.52 -6.52
C TRP A 29 2.30 7.96 -5.19
N HIS A 30 3.13 8.08 -4.16
CA HIS A 30 2.69 8.52 -2.84
C HIS A 30 2.42 10.03 -2.85
N VAL A 31 1.19 10.41 -2.58
CA VAL A 31 0.75 11.81 -2.59
C VAL A 31 0.44 12.22 -1.16
N ARG A 32 1.13 13.24 -0.67
CA ARG A 32 0.81 13.85 0.63
C ARG A 32 -0.03 15.09 0.45
N GLU A 33 -0.96 15.31 1.35
CA GLU A 33 -1.66 16.59 1.40
C GLU A 33 -0.67 17.73 1.67
N GLY A 34 -0.77 18.80 0.88
CA GLY A 34 0.11 19.96 1.01
C GLY A 34 1.50 19.81 0.38
N ASP A 35 1.82 18.68 -0.24
CA ASP A 35 3.03 18.58 -1.06
C ASP A 35 2.92 19.44 -2.33
N THR A 36 4.07 19.83 -2.86
CA THR A 36 4.26 20.72 -4.01
C THR A 36 4.51 19.98 -5.31
N LEU A 37 4.77 18.67 -5.28
CA LEU A 37 4.99 17.87 -6.51
C LEU A 37 3.76 17.87 -7.43
N TYR A 38 2.57 17.80 -6.84
CA TYR A 38 1.30 17.86 -7.54
C TYR A 38 0.51 19.11 -7.15
N GLU A 39 -0.37 19.55 -8.05
CA GLU A 39 -1.23 20.72 -7.81
C GLU A 39 -2.09 20.53 -6.55
N GLU A 40 -2.30 21.61 -5.81
CA GLU A 40 -2.99 21.61 -4.51
C GLU A 40 -4.37 20.93 -4.55
N LYS A 41 -5.13 21.12 -5.63
CA LYS A 41 -6.43 20.45 -5.79
C LYS A 41 -6.27 18.92 -5.79
N PHE A 42 -5.24 18.41 -6.47
CA PHE A 42 -5.00 16.98 -6.57
C PHE A 42 -4.55 16.38 -5.23
N THR A 43 -3.65 17.06 -4.52
CA THR A 43 -3.12 16.60 -3.21
C THR A 43 -4.17 16.66 -2.10
N LYS A 44 -5.13 17.59 -2.18
CA LYS A 44 -6.32 17.61 -1.30
C LYS A 44 -7.22 16.39 -1.50
N GLU A 45 -7.47 16.01 -2.75
CA GLU A 45 -8.43 14.95 -3.09
C GLU A 45 -7.84 13.54 -3.01
N ASN A 46 -6.53 13.38 -3.20
CA ASN A 46 -5.87 12.09 -3.39
C ASN A 46 -4.68 11.91 -2.45
N ARG A 47 -4.47 10.66 -2.00
CA ARG A 47 -3.25 10.24 -1.31
C ARG A 47 -2.35 9.32 -2.12
N ILE A 48 -2.83 8.92 -3.29
CA ILE A 48 -2.07 8.06 -4.19
C ILE A 48 -2.47 8.32 -5.65
N VAL A 49 -1.51 8.24 -6.56
CA VAL A 49 -1.79 8.25 -8.01
C VAL A 49 -2.38 6.88 -8.40
N GLY A 50 -3.45 6.89 -9.20
CA GLY A 50 -4.07 5.66 -9.73
C GLY A 50 -3.25 5.06 -10.87
N ILE A 51 -2.98 5.85 -11.91
CA ILE A 51 -2.08 5.46 -13.02
C ILE A 51 -1.17 6.63 -13.37
N LEU A 52 0.13 6.41 -13.26
CA LEU A 52 1.15 7.37 -13.67
C LEU A 52 1.53 7.19 -15.15
N TRP A 53 1.49 8.26 -15.92
CA TRP A 53 1.87 8.30 -17.33
C TRP A 53 3.04 9.26 -17.53
N ALA A 54 3.70 9.18 -18.68
CA ALA A 54 4.78 10.12 -19.03
C ALA A 54 4.33 11.59 -19.07
N ASN A 55 3.05 11.85 -19.36
CA ASN A 55 2.51 13.20 -19.55
C ASN A 55 1.21 13.50 -18.78
N LYS A 56 0.73 12.56 -17.96
CA LYS A 56 -0.47 12.76 -17.13
C LYS A 56 -0.44 11.89 -15.87
N ARG A 57 -1.34 12.21 -14.95
CA ARG A 57 -1.67 11.39 -13.78
C ARG A 57 -3.17 11.12 -13.80
N ASP A 58 -3.56 9.90 -13.46
CA ASP A 58 -4.95 9.48 -13.36
C ASP A 58 -5.27 9.08 -11.92
N SER A 59 -6.45 9.44 -11.44
CA SER A 59 -6.94 8.98 -10.13
C SER A 59 -7.70 7.65 -10.25
N GLY A 60 -8.23 7.34 -11.43
CA GLY A 60 -8.88 6.05 -11.68
C GLY A 60 -7.87 4.93 -11.89
N LEU A 61 -8.39 3.71 -11.88
CA LEU A 61 -7.68 2.50 -12.31
C LEU A 61 -8.30 2.00 -13.61
N TRP A 62 -7.66 1.00 -14.22
CA TRP A 62 -8.17 0.34 -15.42
C TRP A 62 -9.56 -0.29 -15.24
N PHE A 63 -9.88 -0.72 -14.02
CA PHE A 63 -11.09 -1.48 -13.70
C PHE A 63 -11.89 -0.90 -12.52
N ALA A 64 -11.45 0.25 -11.97
CA ALA A 64 -12.11 0.85 -10.81
C ALA A 64 -12.10 2.39 -10.91
N PRO A 65 -13.16 3.05 -10.46
CA PRO A 65 -13.27 4.50 -10.55
C PRO A 65 -12.46 5.19 -9.42
N PRO A 66 -12.21 6.51 -9.51
CA PRO A 66 -11.43 7.26 -8.50
C PRO A 66 -11.96 7.14 -7.06
N GLU A 67 -13.25 6.89 -6.88
CA GLU A 67 -13.93 6.77 -5.59
C GLU A 67 -13.64 5.44 -4.88
N ALA A 68 -13.18 4.42 -5.60
CA ALA A 68 -12.80 3.11 -5.06
C ALA A 68 -11.40 3.17 -4.41
N LYS A 69 -11.27 4.00 -3.38
CA LYS A 69 -10.00 4.31 -2.70
C LYS A 69 -9.34 3.07 -2.09
N GLU A 70 -10.13 2.11 -1.63
CA GLU A 70 -9.68 0.82 -1.11
C GLU A 70 -8.98 -0.01 -2.18
N ILE A 71 -9.45 0.04 -3.42
CA ILE A 71 -8.83 -0.64 -4.56
C ILE A 71 -7.57 0.11 -5.00
N ARG A 72 -7.62 1.45 -5.04
CA ARG A 72 -6.48 2.31 -5.36
C ARG A 72 -5.32 2.15 -4.38
N LEU A 73 -5.61 2.01 -3.09
CA LEU A 73 -4.63 1.67 -2.07
C LEU A 73 -4.15 0.22 -2.26
N GLY A 74 -5.08 -0.73 -2.38
CA GLY A 74 -4.76 -2.15 -2.44
C GLY A 74 -3.85 -2.52 -3.61
N ILE A 75 -4.06 -1.96 -4.81
CA ILE A 75 -3.26 -2.29 -6.00
C ILE A 75 -1.79 -1.87 -5.87
N GLN A 76 -1.50 -0.89 -5.01
CA GLN A 76 -0.14 -0.41 -4.72
C GLN A 76 0.52 -1.20 -3.58
N LEU A 77 -0.25 -2.06 -2.90
CA LEU A 77 0.19 -2.89 -1.80
C LEU A 77 0.31 -4.38 -2.17
N LEU A 78 -0.51 -4.86 -3.09
CA LEU A 78 -0.58 -6.27 -3.45
C LEU A 78 0.54 -6.66 -4.43
N PRO A 79 1.21 -7.81 -4.22
CA PRO A 79 1.09 -8.69 -3.06
C PRO A 79 1.83 -8.15 -1.81
N ILE A 80 1.25 -8.35 -0.62
CA ILE A 80 1.94 -8.06 0.65
C ILE A 80 3.10 -9.04 0.83
N SER A 81 4.31 -8.52 0.98
CA SER A 81 5.52 -9.29 1.20
C SER A 81 6.51 -8.52 2.10
N PRO A 82 7.65 -9.10 2.52
CA PRO A 82 8.60 -8.40 3.39
C PRO A 82 9.09 -7.06 2.85
N ILE A 83 9.23 -6.90 1.53
CA ILE A 83 9.72 -5.64 0.95
C ILE A 83 8.69 -4.50 1.04
N THR A 84 7.41 -4.83 1.23
CA THR A 84 6.32 -3.86 1.37
C THR A 84 6.54 -2.90 2.55
N GLU A 85 7.24 -3.34 3.60
CA GLU A 85 7.65 -2.50 4.72
C GLU A 85 8.54 -1.33 4.29
N ILE A 86 9.44 -1.56 3.32
CA ILE A 86 10.33 -0.51 2.83
C ILE A 86 9.56 0.46 1.93
N LEU A 87 8.60 -0.05 1.16
CA LEU A 87 7.73 0.79 0.32
C LEU A 87 6.89 1.75 1.18
N PHE A 88 6.27 1.25 2.24
CA PHE A 88 5.46 2.00 3.19
C PHE A 88 6.19 2.24 4.53
N SER A 89 7.45 2.69 4.47
CA SER A 89 8.30 2.86 5.66
C SER A 89 8.00 4.11 6.50
N ASP A 90 7.07 4.95 6.06
CA ASP A 90 6.70 6.20 6.72
C ASP A 90 5.34 6.06 7.39
N ASP A 91 5.35 5.89 8.71
CA ASP A 91 4.14 5.68 9.51
C ASP A 91 3.14 6.83 9.37
N GLY A 92 3.62 8.05 9.17
CA GLY A 92 2.79 9.24 8.98
C GLY A 92 2.03 9.17 7.65
N TYR A 93 2.70 8.79 6.57
CA TYR A 93 2.05 8.53 5.28
C TYR A 93 1.10 7.33 5.36
N ALA A 94 1.51 6.25 6.03
CA ALA A 94 0.69 5.07 6.20
C ALA A 94 -0.63 5.41 6.92
N ASN A 95 -0.58 6.23 7.98
CA ASN A 95 -1.79 6.72 8.63
C ASN A 95 -2.63 7.60 7.70
N GLU A 96 -2.00 8.56 7.02
CA GLU A 96 -2.67 9.50 6.11
C GLU A 96 -3.44 8.79 4.98
N ILE A 97 -2.81 7.81 4.30
CA ILE A 97 -3.46 7.06 3.21
C ILE A 97 -4.57 6.13 3.74
N VAL A 98 -4.38 5.53 4.92
CA VAL A 98 -5.40 4.69 5.56
C VAL A 98 -6.62 5.51 5.96
N GLU A 99 -6.44 6.66 6.60
CA GLU A 99 -7.53 7.58 6.94
C GLU A 99 -8.29 8.05 5.69
N TRP A 100 -7.57 8.30 4.58
CA TRP A 100 -8.17 8.68 3.30
C TRP A 100 -9.01 7.56 2.67
N ALA A 101 -8.58 6.30 2.79
CA ALA A 101 -9.24 5.13 2.20
C ALA A 101 -10.34 4.53 3.09
N LEU A 102 -10.24 4.64 4.42
CA LEU A 102 -11.16 4.02 5.39
C LEU A 102 -12.65 4.29 5.11
N PRO A 103 -13.08 5.53 4.79
CA PRO A 103 -14.48 5.82 4.51
C PRO A 103 -15.03 5.06 3.31
N ALA A 104 -14.18 4.72 2.34
CA ALA A 104 -14.60 3.99 1.14
C ALA A 104 -15.01 2.54 1.45
N LEU A 105 -14.55 1.97 2.57
CA LEU A 105 -14.91 0.62 2.99
C LEU A 105 -16.39 0.45 3.34
N SER A 106 -17.10 1.54 3.60
CA SER A 106 -18.54 1.58 3.88
C SER A 106 -19.40 1.68 2.62
N ARG A 107 -18.79 1.78 1.43
CA ARG A 107 -19.50 1.84 0.15
C ARG A 107 -20.16 0.50 -0.16
N GLU A 108 -21.33 0.56 -0.80
CA GLU A 108 -22.00 -0.64 -1.28
C GLU A 108 -21.14 -1.36 -2.34
N GLY A 109 -21.03 -2.68 -2.21
CA GLY A 109 -20.29 -3.53 -3.14
C GLY A 109 -18.77 -3.59 -2.91
N VAL A 110 -18.25 -3.08 -1.79
CA VAL A 110 -16.82 -3.26 -1.44
C VAL A 110 -16.55 -4.72 -1.09
N GLU A 111 -15.64 -5.33 -1.86
CA GLU A 111 -15.21 -6.71 -1.61
C GLU A 111 -14.29 -6.79 -0.38
N GLU A 112 -14.43 -7.88 0.38
CA GLU A 112 -13.66 -8.10 1.61
C GLU A 112 -12.15 -8.14 1.38
N GLY A 113 -11.70 -8.60 0.21
CA GLY A 113 -10.27 -8.68 -0.13
C GLY A 113 -9.55 -7.33 -0.05
N TRP A 114 -10.18 -6.26 -0.53
CA TRP A 114 -9.60 -4.92 -0.50
C TRP A 114 -9.48 -4.34 0.91
N LYS A 115 -10.40 -4.70 1.82
CA LYS A 115 -10.36 -4.27 3.22
C LYS A 115 -9.09 -4.78 3.91
N GLY A 116 -8.66 -6.01 3.58
CA GLY A 116 -7.45 -6.61 4.13
C GLY A 116 -6.19 -5.78 3.90
N PHE A 117 -6.05 -5.14 2.73
CA PHE A 117 -4.90 -4.28 2.43
C PHE A 117 -4.92 -2.97 3.22
N VAL A 118 -6.09 -2.36 3.41
CA VAL A 118 -6.23 -1.15 4.24
C VAL A 118 -5.88 -1.46 5.70
N TYR A 119 -6.37 -2.59 6.23
CA TYR A 119 -6.05 -3.00 7.60
C TYR A 119 -4.60 -3.44 7.77
N ALA A 120 -3.98 -4.01 6.73
CA ALA A 120 -2.55 -4.32 6.75
C ALA A 120 -1.71 -3.05 6.94
N LEU A 121 -1.98 -1.96 6.19
CA LEU A 121 -1.28 -0.69 6.39
C LEU A 121 -1.60 -0.05 7.74
N GLN A 122 -2.84 -0.17 8.23
CA GLN A 122 -3.17 0.29 9.59
C GLN A 122 -2.26 -0.37 10.64
N GLY A 123 -1.89 -1.63 10.44
CA GLY A 123 -1.02 -2.38 11.34
C GLY A 123 0.40 -1.83 11.50
N ILE A 124 0.83 -0.90 10.64
CA ILE A 124 2.11 -0.20 10.77
C ILE A 124 2.12 0.68 12.03
N TYR A 125 1.01 1.38 12.32
CA TYR A 125 0.92 2.34 13.42
C TYR A 125 -0.12 1.97 14.50
N ASP A 126 -1.08 1.11 14.20
CA ASP A 126 -2.13 0.61 15.11
C ASP A 126 -2.32 -0.90 14.93
N LYS A 127 -1.43 -1.66 15.58
CA LYS A 127 -1.39 -3.12 15.48
C LYS A 127 -2.66 -3.78 16.01
N ASP A 128 -3.14 -3.35 17.18
CA ASP A 128 -4.27 -3.99 17.86
C ASP A 128 -5.59 -3.74 17.13
N GLY A 129 -5.83 -2.48 16.69
CA GLY A 129 -7.01 -2.15 15.90
C GLY A 129 -7.00 -2.81 14.52
N ALA A 130 -5.84 -2.90 13.87
CA ALA A 130 -5.68 -3.66 12.63
C ALA A 130 -5.96 -5.15 12.82
N LEU A 131 -5.44 -5.75 13.90
CA LEU A 131 -5.62 -7.16 14.21
C LEU A 131 -7.09 -7.52 14.45
N GLU A 132 -7.83 -6.69 15.18
CA GLU A 132 -9.26 -6.87 15.40
C GLU A 132 -10.02 -6.88 14.06
N LYS A 133 -9.78 -5.88 13.22
CA LYS A 133 -10.41 -5.74 11.89
C LYS A 133 -10.06 -6.91 10.97
N ILE A 134 -8.79 -7.33 10.92
CA ILE A 134 -8.34 -8.48 10.12
C ILE A 134 -9.04 -9.77 10.55
N LYS A 135 -9.20 -10.00 11.87
CA LYS A 135 -9.92 -11.17 12.39
C LYS A 135 -11.41 -11.16 12.05
N SER A 136 -11.99 -10.00 11.79
CA SER A 136 -13.39 -9.85 11.40
C SER A 136 -13.66 -10.05 9.89
N LEU A 137 -12.61 -10.10 9.06
CA LEU A 137 -12.74 -10.28 7.61
C LEU A 137 -13.39 -11.62 7.28
N LYS A 138 -14.31 -11.59 6.30
CA LYS A 138 -15.05 -12.78 5.82
C LYS A 138 -14.48 -13.35 4.52
N GLY A 139 -13.54 -12.64 3.90
CA GLY A 139 -12.89 -13.03 2.67
C GLY A 139 -11.54 -12.32 2.53
N PHE A 140 -10.73 -12.79 1.59
CA PHE A 140 -9.41 -12.26 1.29
C PHE A 140 -9.27 -12.12 -0.22
N ASP A 141 -8.37 -11.23 -0.63
CA ASP A 141 -7.91 -11.13 -2.01
C ASP A 141 -7.35 -12.47 -2.48
N ASP A 142 -7.46 -12.79 -3.77
CA ASP A 142 -7.05 -14.09 -4.32
C ASP A 142 -5.53 -14.32 -4.28
N GLY A 143 -4.74 -13.24 -4.16
CA GLY A 143 -3.31 -13.25 -3.88
C GLY A 143 -2.94 -13.16 -2.41
N ASN A 144 -3.91 -13.19 -1.47
CA ASN A 144 -3.66 -12.98 -0.04
C ASN A 144 -4.38 -14.02 0.85
N SER A 145 -4.05 -14.05 2.14
CA SER A 145 -4.65 -14.98 3.10
C SER A 145 -4.65 -14.41 4.52
N LEU A 146 -5.50 -14.98 5.39
CA LEU A 146 -5.49 -14.66 6.82
C LEU A 146 -4.10 -14.89 7.43
N THR A 147 -3.43 -15.98 7.08
CA THR A 147 -2.11 -16.31 7.65
C THR A 147 -1.04 -15.30 7.20
N ASN A 148 -1.11 -14.80 5.97
CA ASN A 148 -0.20 -13.76 5.50
C ASN A 148 -0.46 -12.42 6.21
N LEU A 149 -1.73 -12.03 6.41
CA LEU A 149 -2.08 -10.83 7.18
C LEU A 149 -1.66 -10.93 8.65
N LEU A 150 -1.87 -12.09 9.29
CA LEU A 150 -1.40 -12.32 10.66
C LEU A 150 0.13 -12.27 10.73
N TRP A 151 0.84 -12.89 9.78
CA TRP A 151 2.29 -12.80 9.68
C TRP A 151 2.76 -11.34 9.53
N TRP A 152 2.11 -10.56 8.66
CA TRP A 152 2.41 -9.14 8.48
C TRP A 152 2.30 -8.38 9.81
N ILE A 153 1.14 -8.44 10.46
CA ILE A 153 0.87 -7.77 11.74
C ILE A 153 1.84 -8.19 12.85
N HIS A 154 2.17 -9.48 12.94
CA HIS A 154 3.00 -9.99 14.03
C HIS A 154 4.50 -9.89 13.79
N SER A 155 4.96 -9.77 12.54
CA SER A 155 6.40 -9.77 12.21
C SER A 155 7.03 -8.38 12.18
N ARG A 156 6.24 -7.31 12.13
CA ARG A 156 6.75 -5.94 12.22
C ARG A 156 6.98 -5.59 13.68
N ASN A 157 8.21 -5.20 14.01
CA ASN A 157 8.49 -4.52 15.26
C ASN A 157 7.99 -3.09 15.10
N LEU A 158 7.09 -2.65 15.98
CA LEU A 158 6.81 -1.21 16.10
C LEU A 158 8.17 -0.54 16.24
N GLY A 159 8.45 0.46 15.39
CA GLY A 159 9.49 1.42 15.70
C GLY A 159 9.24 1.85 17.14
N SER A 160 10.18 1.52 18.03
CA SER A 160 10.16 2.02 19.39
C SER A 160 9.99 3.53 19.34
N GLN A 161 8.98 4.03 20.05
CA GLN A 161 8.83 5.44 20.41
C GLN A 161 10.13 6.02 20.98
#